data_AF-A0A6L8HFV0-F1
#
_entry.id   AF-A0A6L8HFV0-F1
#
_cell.length_a   1.000
_cell.length_b   1.000
_cell.length_c   1.000
_cell.angle_alpha   90.00
_cell.angle_beta   90.00
_cell.angle_gamma   90.00
#
_symmetry.space_group_name_H-M   'P 1'
#
loop_
_entity.id
_entity.type
_entity.pdbx_description
1 polymer ?
#
loop_
_entity_poly.entity_id
_entity_poly.type
_entity_poly.pdbx_seq_one_letter_code
_entity_poly.pdbx_strand_id
1 'polypeptide(L)'
;MSHARELVDRRIPHILAIYAGASWGLVEFTAFAVDEFFLSPHWTRLALTTLLMMLPSVFLLAWFHGKPGKDRNSLARTEKIGIPANLVLCVVVLAALFGGAELGSVTTAITVQTEDGETLERERPKTEFTKTTALFPLDLGPGMTQDEAWISYAVPEA
;
A
#
# COMPACT_ATOMS: atom_id res chain seq x y z
N MET A 1 -18.67 -38.89 1.17
CA MET A 1 -18.35 -37.91 0.11
C MET A 1 -17.19 -37.06 0.61
N SER A 2 -16.16 -36.79 -0.19
CA SER A 2 -14.98 -36.06 0.30
C SER A 2 -15.31 -34.59 0.54
N HIS A 3 -14.88 -34.03 1.67
CA HIS A 3 -15.09 -32.62 2.04
C HIS A 3 -14.61 -31.64 0.94
N ALA A 4 -13.60 -32.04 0.15
CA ALA A 4 -13.11 -31.27 -0.99
C ALA A 4 -14.17 -31.08 -2.11
N ARG A 5 -15.01 -32.09 -2.37
CA ARG A 5 -16.08 -31.96 -3.38
C ARG A 5 -17.15 -30.98 -2.93
N GLU A 6 -17.48 -30.97 -1.64
CA GLU A 6 -18.46 -30.01 -1.10
C GLU A 6 -17.98 -28.55 -1.25
N LEU A 7 -16.68 -28.29 -1.11
CA LEU A 7 -16.12 -26.94 -1.34
C LEU A 7 -16.23 -26.51 -2.81
N VAL A 8 -15.98 -27.44 -3.75
CA VAL A 8 -16.07 -27.20 -5.19
C VAL A 8 -17.52 -27.00 -5.64
N ASP A 9 -18.45 -27.81 -5.14
CA ASP A 9 -19.88 -27.70 -5.43
C ASP A 9 -20.46 -26.34 -4.99
N ARG A 10 -19.87 -25.75 -3.94
CA ARG A 10 -20.22 -24.41 -3.43
C ARG A 10 -19.48 -23.26 -4.13
N ARG A 11 -18.71 -23.52 -5.18
CA ARG A 11 -17.92 -22.51 -5.92
C ARG A 11 -16.99 -21.66 -5.04
N ILE A 12 -16.65 -22.11 -3.83
CA ILE A 12 -15.80 -21.39 -2.88
C ILE A 12 -14.42 -21.09 -3.50
N PRO A 13 -13.74 -22.03 -4.19
CA PRO A 13 -12.46 -21.74 -4.84
C PRO A 13 -12.56 -20.63 -5.89
N HIS A 14 -13.68 -20.54 -6.60
CA HIS A 14 -13.89 -19.53 -7.64
C HIS A 14 -14.12 -18.14 -7.04
N ILE A 15 -14.93 -18.05 -5.98
CA ILE A 15 -15.16 -16.77 -5.27
C ILE A 15 -13.85 -16.27 -4.64
N LEU A 16 -13.08 -17.14 -4.02
CA LEU A 16 -11.78 -16.78 -3.46
C LEU A 16 -10.76 -16.39 -4.54
N ALA A 17 -10.77 -17.04 -5.70
CA ALA A 17 -9.91 -16.67 -6.82
C ALA A 17 -10.26 -15.28 -7.38
N ILE A 18 -11.55 -14.97 -7.56
CA ILE A 18 -12.01 -13.64 -7.96
C ILE A 18 -11.60 -12.60 -6.90
N TYR A 19 -11.81 -12.92 -5.63
CA TYR A 19 -11.43 -12.04 -4.53
C TYR A 19 -9.91 -11.78 -4.53
N ALA A 20 -9.09 -12.81 -4.71
CA ALA A 20 -7.63 -12.67 -4.79
C ALA A 20 -7.21 -11.81 -5.99
N GLY A 21 -7.81 -12.03 -7.17
CA GLY A 21 -7.53 -11.23 -8.36
C GLY A 21 -7.95 -9.76 -8.22
N ALA A 22 -9.14 -9.51 -7.68
CA ALA A 22 -9.62 -8.16 -7.41
C ALA A 22 -8.79 -7.45 -6.32
N SER A 23 -8.42 -8.19 -5.26
CA SER A 23 -7.55 -7.69 -4.18
C SER A 23 -6.17 -7.33 -4.72
N TRP A 24 -5.58 -8.20 -5.54
CA TRP A 24 -4.32 -7.93 -6.22
C TRP A 24 -4.39 -6.65 -7.05
N GLY A 25 -5.41 -6.53 -7.92
CA GLY A 25 -5.59 -5.34 -8.76
C GLY A 25 -5.79 -4.06 -7.94
N LEU A 26 -6.51 -4.13 -6.83
CA LEU A 26 -6.70 -2.98 -5.93
C LEU A 26 -5.40 -2.57 -5.23
N VAL A 27 -4.61 -3.53 -4.77
CA VAL A 27 -3.29 -3.27 -4.15
C VAL A 27 -2.34 -2.65 -5.18
N GLU A 28 -2.30 -3.19 -6.39
CA GLU A 28 -1.46 -2.68 -7.48
C GLU A 28 -1.87 -1.26 -7.87
N PHE A 29 -3.18 -1.02 -8.03
CA PHE A 29 -3.69 0.32 -8.31
C PHE A 29 -3.36 1.31 -7.18
N THR A 30 -3.45 0.87 -5.92
CA THR A 30 -3.07 1.70 -4.77
C THR A 30 -1.57 1.99 -4.78
N ALA A 31 -0.74 0.98 -5.07
CA ALA A 31 0.71 1.14 -5.17
C ALA A 31 1.08 2.12 -6.29
N PHE A 32 0.45 1.98 -7.46
CA PHE A 32 0.58 2.91 -8.57
C PHE A 32 0.19 4.34 -8.17
N ALA A 33 -0.96 4.53 -7.51
CA ALA A 33 -1.40 5.85 -7.07
C ALA A 33 -0.47 6.46 -6.01
N VAL A 34 0.10 5.63 -5.13
CA VAL A 34 1.07 6.08 -4.13
C VAL A 34 2.34 6.61 -4.80
N ASP A 35 2.81 5.95 -5.85
CA ASP A 35 3.99 6.37 -6.62
C ASP A 35 3.70 7.63 -7.45
N GLU A 36 2.59 7.63 -8.20
CA GLU A 36 2.19 8.73 -9.08
C GLU A 36 1.96 10.04 -8.32
N PHE A 37 1.34 9.98 -7.15
CA PHE A 37 0.99 11.16 -6.36
C PHE A 37 1.96 11.42 -5.18
N PHE A 38 3.10 10.70 -5.12
CA PHE A 38 4.08 10.79 -4.02
C PHE A 38 3.43 10.70 -2.63
N LEU A 39 2.45 9.81 -2.47
CA LEU A 39 1.73 9.64 -1.21
C LEU A 39 2.57 8.81 -0.22
N SER A 40 2.13 8.83 1.03
CA SER A 40 2.69 7.96 2.07
C SER A 40 2.58 6.47 1.67
N PRO A 41 3.67 5.69 1.72
CA PRO A 41 3.65 4.24 1.46
C PRO A 41 2.71 3.44 2.38
N HIS A 42 2.24 4.07 3.45
CA HIS A 42 1.29 3.50 4.41
C HIS A 42 -0.07 3.20 3.77
N TRP A 43 -0.44 3.89 2.69
CA TRP A 43 -1.69 3.63 1.95
C TRP A 43 -1.73 2.23 1.33
N THR A 44 -0.66 1.80 0.66
CA THR A 44 -0.56 0.45 0.09
C THR A 44 -0.59 -0.62 1.19
N ARG A 45 0.10 -0.37 2.31
CA ARG A 45 0.11 -1.28 3.47
C ARG A 45 -1.27 -1.37 4.12
N LEU A 46 -2.00 -0.26 4.22
CA LEU A 46 -3.36 -0.21 4.75
C LEU A 46 -4.32 -0.98 3.84
N ALA A 47 -4.24 -0.78 2.52
CA ALA A 47 -5.07 -1.49 1.55
C ALA A 47 -4.86 -3.01 1.63
N LEU A 48 -3.60 -3.47 1.63
CA LEU A 48 -3.25 -4.88 1.76
C LEU A 48 -3.75 -5.48 3.08
N THR A 49 -3.53 -4.78 4.19
CA THR A 49 -3.95 -5.24 5.52
C THR A 49 -5.47 -5.34 5.62
N THR A 50 -6.19 -4.36 5.07
CA THR A 50 -7.65 -4.34 5.05
C THR A 50 -8.20 -5.52 4.26
N LEU A 51 -7.65 -5.78 3.08
CA LEU A 51 -8.07 -6.92 2.24
C LEU A 51 -7.78 -8.24 2.95
N LEU A 52 -6.59 -8.41 3.52
CA LEU A 52 -6.27 -9.64 4.25
C LEU A 52 -7.22 -9.87 5.45
N MET A 53 -7.56 -8.81 6.20
CA MET A 53 -8.51 -8.88 7.30
C MET A 53 -9.95 -9.14 6.86
N MET A 54 -10.32 -8.84 5.61
CA MET A 54 -11.64 -9.13 5.06
C MET A 54 -11.81 -10.57 4.57
N LEU A 55 -10.72 -11.32 4.44
CA LEU A 55 -10.74 -12.71 3.95
C LEU A 55 -11.69 -13.65 4.72
N PRO A 56 -11.78 -13.59 6.07
CA PRO A 56 -12.76 -14.39 6.83
C PRO A 56 -14.22 -14.06 6.49
N SER A 57 -14.53 -12.77 6.28
CA SER A 57 -15.87 -12.34 5.83
C SER A 57 -16.20 -12.88 4.45
N VAL A 58 -15.25 -12.83 3.52
CA VAL A 58 -15.45 -13.35 2.15
C VAL A 58 -15.63 -14.86 2.17
N PHE A 59 -14.88 -15.57 3.01
CA PHE A 59 -15.06 -17.01 3.20
C PHE A 59 -16.45 -17.35 3.74
N LEU A 60 -16.93 -16.61 4.75
CA LEU A 60 -18.29 -16.74 5.28
C LEU A 60 -19.35 -16.51 4.19
N LEU A 61 -19.19 -15.45 3.39
CA LEU A 61 -20.07 -15.16 2.26
C LEU A 61 -20.07 -16.29 1.24
N ALA A 62 -18.89 -16.76 0.83
CA ALA A 62 -18.74 -17.87 -0.10
C ALA A 62 -19.39 -19.16 0.43
N TRP A 63 -19.30 -19.42 1.74
CA TRP A 63 -19.87 -20.60 2.36
C TRP A 63 -21.41 -20.60 2.34
N PHE A 64 -22.04 -19.47 2.66
CA PHE A 64 -23.49 -19.35 2.76
C PHE A 64 -24.18 -19.06 1.42
N HIS A 65 -23.55 -18.28 0.53
CA HIS A 65 -24.13 -17.87 -0.75
C HIS A 65 -23.59 -18.66 -1.96
N GLY A 66 -22.60 -19.54 -1.76
CA GLY A 66 -21.99 -20.32 -2.85
C GLY A 66 -22.80 -21.50 -3.38
N LYS A 67 -23.88 -21.91 -2.69
CA LYS A 67 -24.72 -23.03 -3.15
C LYS A 67 -25.66 -22.61 -4.29
N PRO A 68 -25.64 -23.28 -5.45
CA PRO A 68 -26.64 -23.05 -6.50
C PRO A 68 -27.99 -23.66 -6.09
N GLY A 69 -28.89 -22.82 -5.58
CA GLY A 69 -30.20 -23.23 -5.09
C GLY A 69 -30.89 -22.11 -4.30
N LYS A 70 -32.18 -22.26 -4.01
CA LYS A 70 -33.11 -21.23 -3.48
C LYS A 70 -32.82 -20.77 -2.03
N ASP A 71 -31.58 -20.45 -1.68
CA ASP A 71 -31.27 -19.72 -0.45
C ASP A 71 -31.36 -18.22 -0.72
N ARG A 72 -32.56 -17.79 -1.12
CA ARG A 72 -32.79 -16.44 -1.64
C ARG A 72 -32.79 -15.37 -0.55
N ASN A 73 -33.01 -15.68 0.73
CA ASN A 73 -33.32 -14.64 1.73
C ASN A 73 -33.00 -14.95 3.21
N SER A 74 -32.28 -16.05 3.53
CA SER A 74 -31.94 -16.36 4.93
C SER A 74 -30.48 -16.04 5.21
N LEU A 75 -30.16 -14.77 5.46
CA LEU A 75 -28.93 -14.38 6.14
C LEU A 75 -28.78 -15.26 7.39
N ALA A 76 -27.85 -16.21 7.35
CA ALA A 76 -27.62 -17.12 8.46
C ALA A 76 -27.32 -16.28 9.71
N ARG A 77 -27.78 -16.70 10.89
CA ARG A 77 -27.50 -15.99 12.15
C ARG A 77 -25.99 -15.75 12.32
N THR A 78 -25.17 -16.68 11.84
CA THR A 78 -23.72 -16.59 11.79
C THR A 78 -23.20 -15.46 10.90
N GLU A 79 -23.84 -15.19 9.75
CA GLU A 79 -23.41 -14.12 8.83
C GLU A 79 -23.73 -12.73 9.39
N LYS A 80 -24.93 -12.58 9.97
CA LYS A 80 -25.38 -11.32 10.60
C LYS A 80 -24.49 -10.86 11.75
N ILE A 81 -23.75 -11.77 12.37
CA ILE A 81 -22.86 -11.49 13.50
C ILE A 81 -21.40 -11.53 13.03
N GLY A 82 -21.03 -12.53 12.23
CA GLY A 82 -19.66 -12.77 11.80
C GLY A 82 -19.10 -11.68 10.89
N ILE A 83 -19.86 -11.20 9.91
CA ILE A 83 -19.41 -10.12 9.02
C ILE A 83 -19.17 -8.81 9.79
N PRO A 84 -20.14 -8.28 10.58
CA PRO A 84 -19.89 -7.05 11.32
C PRO A 84 -18.84 -7.22 12.41
N ALA A 85 -18.75 -8.39 13.07
CA ALA A 85 -17.68 -8.64 14.03
C ALA A 85 -16.29 -8.59 13.36
N ASN A 86 -16.14 -9.19 12.18
CA ASN A 86 -14.88 -9.11 11.43
C ASN A 86 -14.58 -7.68 10.95
N LEU A 87 -15.62 -6.91 10.59
CA LEU A 87 -15.46 -5.50 10.25
C LEU A 87 -14.98 -4.66 11.44
N VAL A 88 -15.58 -4.84 12.61
CA VAL A 88 -15.13 -4.17 13.83
C VAL A 88 -13.70 -4.57 14.18
N LEU A 89 -13.37 -5.87 14.10
CA LEU A 89 -12.01 -6.36 14.31
C LEU A 89 -11.02 -5.70 13.33
N CYS A 90 -11.38 -5.64 12.05
CA CYS A 90 -10.56 -5.00 11.02
C CYS A 90 -10.31 -3.53 11.38
N VAL A 91 -11.34 -2.76 11.75
CA VAL A 91 -11.20 -1.36 12.16
C VAL A 91 -10.30 -1.22 13.39
N VAL A 92 -10.47 -2.07 14.40
CA VAL A 92 -9.65 -2.05 15.62
C VAL A 92 -8.18 -2.35 15.29
N VAL A 93 -7.91 -3.35 14.45
CA VAL A 93 -6.56 -3.71 14.03
C VAL A 93 -5.93 -2.59 13.20
N LEU A 94 -6.67 -2.00 12.27
CA LEU A 94 -6.19 -0.88 11.47
C LEU A 94 -5.89 0.34 12.35
N ALA A 95 -6.76 0.67 13.31
CA ALA A 95 -6.52 1.75 14.26
C ALA A 95 -5.29 1.47 15.15
N ALA A 96 -5.09 0.22 15.58
CA ALA A 96 -3.91 -0.15 16.37
C ALA A 96 -2.61 -0.09 15.55
N LEU A 97 -2.64 -0.51 14.29
CA LEU A 97 -1.44 -0.57 13.42
C LEU A 97 -1.10 0.77 12.77
N PHE A 98 -2.10 1.57 12.43
CA PHE A 98 -1.97 2.80 11.65
C PHE A 98 -2.49 4.05 12.36
N GLY A 99 -2.94 3.95 13.62
CA GLY A 99 -3.47 5.11 14.36
C GLY A 99 -2.44 6.21 14.62
N GLY A 100 -1.15 5.89 14.56
CA GLY A 100 -0.05 6.87 14.59
C GLY A 100 0.63 7.10 13.23
N ALA A 101 0.12 6.47 12.16
CA ALA A 101 0.72 6.65 10.84
C ALA A 101 0.30 7.99 10.25
N GLU A 102 1.26 8.74 9.72
CA GLU A 102 0.97 9.93 8.93
C GLU A 102 0.43 9.52 7.55
N LEU A 103 -0.88 9.32 7.50
CA LEU A 103 -1.62 8.97 6.28
C LEU A 103 -1.90 10.21 5.42
N GLY A 104 -1.67 11.42 5.94
CA GLY A 104 -2.26 12.64 5.39
C GLY A 104 -1.36 13.86 5.24
N SER A 105 -0.03 13.78 5.11
CA SER A 105 0.71 15.02 4.80
C SER A 105 1.94 14.86 3.93
N VAL A 106 1.73 15.25 2.66
CA VAL A 106 2.70 15.70 1.65
C VAL A 106 3.18 17.15 1.94
N THR A 107 2.69 17.83 2.99
CA THR A 107 3.11 19.20 3.32
C THR A 107 3.50 19.36 4.78
N THR A 108 4.80 19.25 5.06
CA THR A 108 5.37 19.90 6.24
C THR A 108 5.82 21.30 5.82
N ALA A 109 4.96 22.29 6.05
CA ALA A 109 5.40 23.68 6.07
C ALA A 109 6.27 23.89 7.32
N ILE A 110 7.60 23.80 7.16
CA ILE A 110 8.53 24.27 8.19
C ILE A 110 8.77 25.77 7.97
N THR A 111 8.30 26.60 8.89
CA THR A 111 8.72 28.00 8.99
C THR A 111 10.06 28.03 9.73
N VAL A 112 11.17 28.17 9.00
CA VAL A 112 12.48 28.42 9.60
C VAL A 112 12.60 29.94 9.78
N GLN A 113 12.64 30.39 11.04
CA GLN A 113 12.97 31.77 11.39
C GLN A 113 14.50 31.87 11.48
N THR A 114 15.12 32.64 10.58
CA THR A 114 16.53 33.04 10.71
C THR A 114 16.60 34.42 11.36
N GLU A 115 17.69 34.66 12.08
CA GLU A 115 17.99 35.76 13.00
C GLU A 115 17.92 37.19 12.41
N ASP A 116 17.65 37.36 11.11
CA ASP A 116 17.53 38.66 10.42
C ASP A 116 16.08 39.05 10.04
N GLY A 117 15.06 38.31 10.51
CA GLY A 117 13.67 38.77 10.43
C GLY A 117 12.98 38.69 9.05
N GLU A 118 13.53 37.95 8.09
CA GLU A 118 12.85 37.61 6.84
C GLU A 118 12.46 36.12 6.77
N THR A 119 11.15 35.86 6.63
CA THR A 119 10.58 34.52 6.43
C THR A 119 10.79 34.05 4.99
N LEU A 120 11.67 33.08 4.78
CA LEU A 120 11.84 32.36 3.52
C LEU A 120 11.21 30.97 3.64
N GLU A 121 10.11 30.77 2.91
CA GLU A 121 9.42 29.48 2.76
C GLU A 121 10.24 28.59 1.81
N ARG A 122 10.89 27.57 2.36
CA ARG A 122 11.60 26.54 1.59
C ARG A 122 10.99 25.18 1.92
N GLU A 123 10.24 24.66 0.97
CA GLU A 123 9.70 23.30 0.98
C GLU A 123 10.86 22.30 0.95
N ARG A 124 11.19 21.69 2.10
CA ARG A 124 12.03 20.49 2.11
C ARG A 124 11.12 19.28 1.98
N PRO A 125 11.27 18.44 0.95
CA PRO A 125 10.65 17.13 0.95
C PRO A 125 11.13 16.33 2.16
N LYS A 126 10.21 15.67 2.88
CA LYS A 126 10.52 14.80 4.03
C LYS A 126 11.62 13.81 3.65
N THR A 127 12.50 13.48 4.60
CA THR A 127 13.61 12.53 4.42
C THR A 127 13.17 11.17 3.86
N GLU A 128 11.90 10.80 4.04
CA GLU A 128 11.26 9.62 3.42
C GLU A 128 11.18 9.65 1.87
N PHE A 129 11.36 10.82 1.25
CA PHE A 129 11.36 11.04 -0.21
C PHE A 129 12.75 11.32 -0.80
N THR A 130 13.83 11.19 -0.01
CA THR A 130 15.19 11.45 -0.51
C THR A 130 15.82 10.16 -1.04
N LYS A 131 15.96 10.07 -2.36
CA LYS A 131 16.75 8.98 -2.97
C LYS A 131 18.24 9.27 -2.73
N THR A 132 18.86 8.45 -1.87
CA THR A 132 20.30 8.58 -1.59
C THR A 132 21.08 8.00 -2.76
N THR A 133 21.64 8.88 -3.61
CA THR A 133 22.58 8.48 -4.66
C THR A 133 23.99 8.56 -4.10
N ALA A 134 24.70 7.44 -4.08
CA ALA A 134 26.12 7.42 -3.80
C ALA A 134 26.88 7.84 -5.08
N LEU A 135 27.49 9.02 -5.04
CA LEU A 135 28.48 9.45 -6.03
C LEU A 135 29.84 8.98 -5.54
N PHE A 136 30.50 8.15 -6.35
CA PHE A 136 31.88 7.74 -6.10
C PHE A 136 32.79 8.61 -6.98
N PRO A 137 33.81 9.27 -6.42
CA PRO A 137 34.83 9.90 -7.24
C PRO A 137 35.54 8.80 -8.05
N LEU A 138 35.49 8.89 -9.37
CA LEU A 138 36.22 7.97 -10.24
C LEU A 138 37.65 8.50 -10.41
N ASP A 139 38.66 7.68 -10.11
CA ASP A 139 40.05 8.04 -10.38
C ASP A 139 40.28 8.12 -11.89
N LEU A 140 40.92 9.20 -12.34
CA LEU A 140 41.30 9.38 -13.73
C LEU A 140 42.38 8.35 -14.09
N GLY A 141 42.05 7.43 -15.00
CA GLY A 141 42.99 6.44 -15.51
C GLY A 141 44.17 7.09 -16.24
N PRO A 142 45.35 6.45 -16.28
CA PRO A 142 46.51 6.99 -16.98
C PRO A 142 46.23 7.11 -18.48
N GLY A 143 46.13 8.36 -18.96
CA GLY A 143 45.82 8.69 -20.35
C GLY A 143 44.69 9.70 -20.56
N MET A 144 43.94 10.05 -19.50
CA MET A 144 42.86 11.06 -19.58
C MET A 144 43.41 12.48 -19.42
N THR A 145 42.91 13.42 -20.22
CA THR A 145 43.32 14.85 -20.20
C THR A 145 42.44 15.68 -19.25
N GLN A 146 42.89 16.88 -18.88
CA GLN A 146 42.15 17.78 -17.96
C GLN A 146 40.75 18.14 -18.49
N ASP A 147 40.55 18.10 -19.80
CA ASP A 147 39.27 18.35 -20.47
C ASP A 147 38.26 17.20 -20.29
N GLU A 148 38.70 16.01 -19.86
CA GLU A 148 37.87 14.83 -19.57
C GLU A 148 37.59 14.69 -18.06
N ALA A 149 38.10 15.61 -17.24
CA ALA A 149 37.95 15.59 -15.78
C ALA A 149 36.49 15.66 -15.34
N TRP A 150 35.59 16.25 -16.14
CA TRP A 150 34.14 16.28 -15.84
C TRP A 150 33.53 14.87 -15.74
N ILE A 151 34.10 13.86 -16.42
CA ILE A 151 33.65 12.46 -16.37
C ILE A 151 33.88 11.87 -14.98
N SER A 152 34.92 12.32 -14.26
CA SER A 152 35.22 11.84 -12.90
C SER A 152 34.19 12.28 -11.85
N TYR A 153 33.46 13.36 -12.14
CA TYR A 153 32.42 13.91 -11.26
C TYR A 153 31.02 13.43 -11.61
N ALA A 154 30.83 12.70 -12.72
CA ALA A 154 29.54 12.15 -13.16
C ALA A 154 28.37 13.17 -13.18
N VAL A 155 28.69 14.46 -13.33
CA VAL A 155 27.72 15.56 -13.45
C VAL A 155 27.94 16.19 -14.83
N PRO A 156 26.96 16.14 -15.75
CA PRO A 156 27.00 16.97 -16.95
C PRO A 156 26.94 18.43 -16.52
N GLU A 157 27.84 19.27 -17.02
CA GLU A 157 27.68 20.72 -16.85
C GLU A 157 26.32 21.14 -17.45
N ALA A 158 25.52 21.81 -16.63
CA ALA A 158 24.18 22.30 -16.96
C ALA A 158 24.23 23.66 -17.66
#